data_AF-A0A835AQ66-F1
#
_entry.id   AF-A0A835AQ66-F1
#
_cell.length_a   1.000
_cell.length_b   1.000
_cell.length_c   1.000
_cell.angle_alpha   90.00
_cell.angle_beta   90.00
_cell.angle_gamma   90.00
#
_symmetry.space_group_name_H-M   'P 1'
#
loop_
_entity.id
_entity.type
_entity.pdbx_description
1 polymer ?
#
loop_
_entity_poly.entity_id
_entity_poly.type
_entity_poly.pdbx_seq_one_letter_code
_entity_poly.pdbx_strand_id
1 'polypeptide(L)'
;MVRNIQCNPVCVLCDQAQETAVHLCLQCVFAREIWVLVETWTEGFVRAPSAAMDLEIWWNTAVQGLQKEQSRRMAYLLIYTTWNIWKERNRRVFEAKVTTPQQVLFMIKEEMKVREDVFRGSVML
;
A
#
# COMPACT_ATOMS: atom_id res chain seq x y z
N MET A 1 8.23 11.87 -29.18
CA MET A 1 9.35 12.14 -28.27
C MET A 1 9.28 11.17 -27.11
N VAL A 2 10.03 10.08 -27.17
CA VAL A 2 10.20 9.16 -26.04
C VAL A 2 11.11 9.86 -25.05
N ARG A 3 10.61 10.20 -23.86
CA ARG A 3 11.48 10.67 -22.77
C ARG A 3 12.41 9.50 -22.44
N ASN A 4 13.71 9.71 -22.63
CA ASN A 4 14.77 8.74 -22.35
C ASN A 4 14.93 8.56 -20.82
N ILE A 5 13.86 8.15 -20.15
CA ILE A 5 13.90 7.71 -18.76
C ILE A 5 14.54 6.33 -18.83
N GLN A 6 15.79 6.22 -18.38
CA GLN A 6 16.35 4.92 -18.06
C GLN A 6 15.50 4.35 -16.92
N CYS A 7 14.45 3.59 -17.27
CA CYS A 7 13.76 2.76 -16.30
C CYS A 7 14.77 1.69 -15.92
N ASN A 8 15.45 1.85 -14.78
CA ASN A 8 16.08 0.72 -14.13
C ASN A 8 14.99 -0.35 -14.03
N PRO A 9 15.12 -1.50 -14.70
CA PRO A 9 14.08 -2.51 -14.66
C PRO A 9 13.95 -3.09 -13.25
N VAL A 10 14.94 -2.90 -12.37
CA VAL A 10 14.94 -3.39 -11.00
C VAL A 10 14.13 -2.46 -10.09
N CYS A 11 13.32 -3.05 -9.23
CA CYS A 11 12.50 -2.38 -8.24
C CYS A 11 13.35 -1.54 -7.28
N VAL A 12 13.14 -0.21 -7.28
CA VAL A 12 13.88 0.74 -6.43
C VAL A 12 13.60 0.57 -4.92
N LEU A 13 12.54 -0.18 -4.56
CA LEU A 13 12.20 -0.42 -3.16
C LEU A 13 13.09 -1.50 -2.52
N CYS A 14 13.51 -2.52 -3.29
CA CYS A 14 14.24 -3.68 -2.78
C CYS A 14 15.56 -4.02 -3.50
N ASP A 15 15.76 -3.50 -4.71
CA ASP A 15 16.92 -3.78 -5.56
C ASP A 15 17.16 -5.28 -5.87
N GLN A 16 16.10 -6.10 -5.83
CA GLN A 16 16.22 -7.57 -5.92
C GLN A 16 15.54 -8.22 -7.13
N ALA A 17 14.53 -7.56 -7.71
CA ALA A 17 13.71 -8.14 -8.77
C ALA A 17 13.19 -7.05 -9.72
N GLN A 18 12.70 -7.47 -10.89
CA GLN A 18 12.12 -6.55 -11.85
C GLN A 18 10.89 -5.84 -11.25
N GLU A 19 10.82 -4.52 -11.45
CA GLU A 19 9.66 -3.72 -11.07
C GLU A 19 8.47 -4.09 -11.97
N THR A 20 7.43 -4.62 -11.34
CA THR A 20 6.10 -4.79 -11.91
C THR A 20 5.08 -4.26 -10.91
N ALA A 21 3.85 -3.98 -11.33
CA ALA A 21 2.81 -3.55 -10.39
C ALA A 21 2.59 -4.60 -9.26
N VAL A 22 2.58 -5.90 -9.61
CA VAL A 22 2.42 -6.98 -8.63
C VAL A 22 3.61 -7.06 -7.68
N HIS A 23 4.82 -6.94 -8.21
CA HIS A 23 6.02 -6.94 -7.38
C HIS A 23 6.01 -5.74 -6.42
N LEU A 24 5.80 -4.54 -6.96
CA LEU A 24 5.82 -3.31 -6.18
C LEU A 24 4.77 -3.30 -5.06
N CYS A 25 3.55 -3.75 -5.36
CA CYS A 25 2.44 -3.71 -4.41
C CYS A 25 2.48 -4.83 -3.37
N LEU A 26 2.91 -6.05 -3.76
CA LEU A 26 2.75 -7.25 -2.89
C LEU A 26 4.03 -8.06 -2.67
N GLN A 27 4.83 -8.32 -3.71
CA GLN A 27 5.91 -9.32 -3.60
C GLN A 27 7.23 -8.71 -3.13
N CYS A 28 7.41 -7.39 -3.31
CA CYS A 28 8.57 -6.65 -2.87
C CYS A 28 8.74 -6.82 -1.36
N VAL A 29 9.95 -7.18 -0.92
CA VAL A 29 10.24 -7.39 0.52
C VAL A 29 9.92 -6.16 1.36
N PHE A 30 10.14 -4.95 0.82
CA PHE A 30 9.77 -3.69 1.47
C PHE A 30 8.25 -3.53 1.59
N ALA A 31 7.50 -3.82 0.52
CA ALA A 31 6.04 -3.77 0.55
C ALA A 31 5.45 -4.81 1.51
N ARG A 32 6.01 -6.03 1.54
CA ARG A 32 5.61 -7.09 2.47
C ARG A 32 5.77 -6.68 3.92
N GLU A 33 6.86 -6.01 4.27
CA GLU A 33 7.06 -5.49 5.63
C GLU A 33 5.98 -4.48 6.01
N ILE A 34 5.60 -3.58 5.09
CA ILE A 34 4.49 -2.64 5.30
C ILE A 34 3.17 -3.41 5.51
N TRP A 35 2.87 -4.44 4.73
CA TRP A 35 1.65 -5.22 4.92
C TRP A 35 1.61 -5.96 6.24
N VAL A 36 2.73 -6.52 6.73
CA VAL A 36 2.82 -7.13 8.07
C VAL A 36 2.59 -6.10 9.17
N LEU A 37 3.12 -4.89 9.00
CA LEU A 37 2.87 -3.77 9.92
C LEU A 37 1.40 -3.32 9.91
N VAL A 38 0.75 -3.29 8.74
CA VAL A 38 -0.67 -2.99 8.59
C VAL A 38 -1.54 -4.08 9.20
N GLU A 39 -1.21 -5.36 8.98
CA GLU A 39 -1.88 -6.48 9.62
C GLU A 39 -1.83 -6.37 11.14
N THR A 40 -0.65 -6.09 11.69
CA THR A 40 -0.47 -5.87 13.13
C THR A 40 -1.27 -4.68 13.64
N TRP A 41 -1.22 -3.55 12.93
CA TRP A 41 -1.94 -2.34 13.31
C TRP A 41 -3.46 -2.51 13.27
N THR A 42 -3.96 -3.28 12.30
CA THR A 42 -5.40 -3.52 12.12
C THR A 42 -5.90 -4.73 12.89
N GLU A 43 -5.08 -5.29 13.79
CA GLU A 43 -5.41 -6.46 14.61
C GLU A 43 -5.86 -7.66 13.77
N GLY A 44 -5.23 -7.86 12.61
CA GLY A 44 -5.53 -8.96 11.70
C GLY A 44 -6.72 -8.73 10.78
N PHE A 45 -7.39 -7.56 10.84
CA PHE A 45 -8.50 -7.25 9.92
C PHE A 45 -8.01 -7.24 8.47
N VAL A 46 -6.85 -6.64 8.19
CA VAL A 46 -6.13 -6.84 6.92
C VAL A 46 -5.13 -7.97 7.14
N ARG A 47 -5.11 -8.96 6.24
CA ARG A 47 -4.13 -10.05 6.26
C ARG A 47 -3.04 -9.76 5.23
N ALA A 48 -1.77 -9.79 5.64
CA ALA A 48 -0.67 -9.58 4.72
C ALA A 48 -0.68 -10.65 3.61
N PRO A 49 -0.39 -10.27 2.36
CA PRO A 49 -0.34 -11.22 1.25
C PRO A 49 0.81 -12.21 1.48
N SER A 50 0.59 -13.47 1.12
CA SER A 50 1.69 -14.44 1.04
C SER A 50 2.56 -14.11 -0.19
N ALA A 51 3.84 -14.49 -0.15
CA ALA A 51 4.80 -14.13 -1.20
C ALA A 51 4.44 -14.65 -2.60
N ALA A 52 3.60 -15.69 -2.69
CA ALA A 52 3.19 -16.33 -3.94
C ALA A 52 1.75 -15.96 -4.37
N MET A 53 1.07 -15.08 -3.65
CA MET A 53 -0.32 -14.76 -3.94
C MET A 53 -0.45 -13.80 -5.12
N ASP A 54 -1.41 -14.06 -6.00
CA ASP A 54 -1.80 -13.13 -7.06
C ASP A 54 -2.55 -11.92 -6.48
N LEU A 55 -2.37 -10.75 -7.10
CA LEU A 55 -2.94 -9.49 -6.62
C LEU A 55 -4.47 -9.47 -6.68
N GLU A 56 -5.04 -9.94 -7.79
CA GLU A 56 -6.49 -9.94 -7.98
C GLU A 56 -7.14 -10.93 -7.01
N ILE A 57 -6.55 -12.12 -6.87
CA ILE A 57 -7.03 -13.14 -5.92
C ILE A 57 -6.99 -12.58 -4.50
N TRP A 58 -5.85 -12.05 -4.05
CA TRP A 58 -5.71 -11.53 -2.70
C TRP A 58 -6.70 -10.40 -2.40
N TRP A 59 -6.83 -9.44 -3.33
CA TRP A 59 -7.75 -8.32 -3.18
C TRP A 59 -9.20 -8.78 -3.05
N ASN A 60 -9.64 -9.64 -3.96
CA ASN A 60 -11.00 -10.15 -3.97
C ASN A 60 -11.31 -10.96 -2.72
N THR A 61 -10.38 -11.80 -2.26
CA THR A 61 -10.53 -12.55 -1.00
C THR A 61 -10.63 -11.61 0.21
N ALA A 62 -9.84 -10.52 0.24
CA ALA A 62 -9.85 -9.60 1.37
C ALA A 62 -11.21 -8.90 1.57
N VAL A 63 -11.96 -8.65 0.49
CA VAL A 63 -13.28 -7.98 0.57
C VAL A 63 -14.48 -8.94 0.58
N GLN A 64 -14.25 -10.23 0.30
CA GLN A 64 -15.31 -11.22 0.17
C GLN A 64 -16.00 -11.51 1.50
N GLY A 65 -17.34 -11.60 1.48
CA GLY A 65 -18.14 -11.99 2.66
C GLY A 65 -18.26 -10.90 3.74
N LEU A 66 -17.64 -9.73 3.56
CA LEU A 66 -17.75 -8.62 4.48
C LEU A 66 -19.07 -7.86 4.29
N GLN A 67 -19.64 -7.35 5.39
CA GLN A 67 -20.76 -6.42 5.32
C GLN A 67 -20.33 -5.13 4.61
N LYS A 68 -21.28 -4.39 4.01
CA LYS A 68 -21.02 -3.19 3.18
C LYS A 68 -20.06 -2.19 3.83
N GLU A 69 -20.21 -1.93 5.13
CA GLU A 69 -19.34 -1.00 5.85
C GLU A 69 -17.93 -1.54 6.06
N GLN A 70 -17.81 -2.80 6.48
CA GLN A 70 -16.53 -3.48 6.65
C GLN A 70 -15.79 -3.61 5.32
N SER A 71 -16.50 -3.94 4.23
CA SER A 71 -15.97 -4.01 2.88
C SER A 71 -15.42 -2.66 2.42
N ARG A 72 -16.12 -1.55 2.69
CA ARG A 72 -15.60 -0.19 2.44
C ARG A 72 -14.36 0.11 3.26
N ARG A 73 -14.35 -0.21 4.56
CA ARG A 73 -13.19 0.00 5.44
C ARG A 73 -11.97 -0.80 4.94
N MET A 74 -12.19 -2.06 4.57
CA MET A 74 -11.16 -2.92 3.96
C MET A 74 -10.62 -2.29 2.69
N ALA A 75 -11.49 -1.93 1.73
CA ALA A 75 -11.09 -1.30 0.48
C ALA A 75 -10.25 -0.03 0.72
N TYR A 76 -10.63 0.82 1.69
CA TYR A 76 -9.80 1.97 2.06
C TYR A 76 -8.42 1.54 2.52
N LEU A 77 -8.31 0.65 3.51
CA LEU A 77 -7.02 0.17 4.02
C LEU A 77 -6.11 -0.35 2.89
N LEU A 78 -6.67 -1.14 1.97
CA LEU A 78 -5.93 -1.69 0.83
C LEU A 78 -5.48 -0.60 -0.16
N ILE A 79 -6.37 0.33 -0.52
CA ILE A 79 -6.08 1.43 -1.46
C ILE A 79 -4.98 2.33 -0.89
N TYR A 80 -5.10 2.76 0.38
CA TYR A 80 -4.14 3.69 0.96
C TYR A 80 -2.78 3.10 1.22
N THR A 81 -2.73 1.82 1.62
CA THR A 81 -1.46 1.14 1.81
C THR A 81 -0.73 1.04 0.48
N THR A 82 -1.42 0.57 -0.57
CA THR A 82 -0.89 0.50 -1.93
C THR A 82 -0.46 1.88 -2.45
N TRP A 83 -1.27 2.92 -2.20
CA TRP A 83 -0.96 4.30 -2.58
C TRP A 83 0.30 4.83 -1.90
N ASN A 84 0.49 4.55 -0.61
CA ASN A 84 1.68 5.00 0.12
C ASN A 84 2.94 4.25 -0.30
N ILE A 85 2.84 2.98 -0.66
CA ILE A 85 3.93 2.23 -1.29
C ILE A 85 4.33 2.87 -2.62
N TRP A 86 3.35 3.21 -3.47
CA TRP A 86 3.59 3.91 -4.73
C TRP A 86 4.24 5.29 -4.52
N LYS A 87 3.77 6.07 -3.54
CA LYS A 87 4.38 7.35 -3.18
C LYS A 87 5.83 7.19 -2.72
N GLU A 88 6.14 6.18 -1.91
CA GLU A 88 7.52 5.91 -1.50
C GLU A 88 8.41 5.59 -2.70
N ARG A 89 7.94 4.74 -3.62
CA ARG A 89 8.64 4.48 -4.89
C ARG A 89 8.93 5.78 -5.64
N ASN A 90 7.95 6.66 -5.75
CA ASN A 90 8.14 7.95 -6.43
C ASN A 90 9.11 8.87 -5.69
N ARG A 91 9.10 8.92 -4.35
CA ARG A 91 10.09 9.69 -3.58
C ARG A 91 11.51 9.20 -3.83
N ARG A 92 11.73 7.88 -3.91
CA ARG A 92 13.05 7.33 -4.22
C ARG A 92 13.51 7.71 -5.62
N VAL A 93 12.61 7.62 -6.61
CA VAL A 93 12.93 7.91 -8.01
C VAL A 93 13.13 9.40 -8.29
N PHE A 94 12.26 10.26 -7.76
CA PHE A 94 12.21 11.68 -8.14
C PHE A 94 12.84 12.61 -7.12
N GLU A 95 12.95 12.20 -5.85
CA GLU A 95 13.48 13.04 -4.77
C GLU A 95 14.74 12.47 -4.12
N ALA A 96 15.17 11.26 -4.50
CA ALA A 96 16.27 10.53 -3.85
C ALA A 96 16.10 10.39 -2.32
N LYS A 97 14.84 10.39 -1.84
CA LYS A 97 14.50 10.20 -0.43
C LYS A 97 14.09 8.77 -0.16
N VAL A 98 14.63 8.19 0.90
CA VAL A 98 14.32 6.84 1.36
C VAL A 98 13.69 6.92 2.74
N THR A 99 12.54 6.26 2.91
CA THR A 99 11.91 6.08 4.22
C THR A 99 11.79 4.61 4.58
N THR A 100 11.72 4.31 5.87
CA THR A 100 11.56 2.95 6.37
C THR A 100 10.10 2.49 6.26
N PRO A 101 9.82 1.17 6.26
CA PRO A 101 8.45 0.65 6.30
C PRO A 101 7.61 1.21 7.44
N GLN A 102 8.22 1.45 8.60
CA GLN A 102 7.58 2.04 9.78
C GLN A 102 7.19 3.50 9.54
N GLN A 103 8.03 4.28 8.85
CA GLN A 103 7.70 5.64 8.44
C GLN A 103 6.57 5.66 7.40
N VAL A 104 6.56 4.71 6.46
CA VAL A 104 5.45 4.56 5.51
C VAL A 104 4.15 4.18 6.21
N LEU A 105 4.18 3.27 7.19
CA LEU A 105 3.02 2.96 8.04
C LEU A 105 2.52 4.20 8.77
N PHE A 106 3.41 5.01 9.34
CA PHE A 106 3.03 6.27 9.98
C PHE A 106 2.28 7.20 9.03
N MET A 107 2.78 7.36 7.79
CA MET A 107 2.11 8.17 6.77
C MET A 107 0.73 7.61 6.38
N ILE A 108 0.59 6.28 6.28
CA ILE A 108 -0.71 5.63 6.04
C ILE A 108 -1.70 5.99 7.15
N LYS A 109 -1.28 5.87 8.41
CA LYS A 109 -2.13 6.17 9.58
C LYS A 109 -2.59 7.63 9.58
N GLU A 110 -1.70 8.56 9.30
CA GLU A 110 -2.03 9.99 9.26
C GLU A 110 -3.02 10.31 8.13
N GLU A 111 -2.83 9.79 6.92
CA GLU A 111 -3.78 10.00 5.83
C GLU A 111 -5.16 9.39 6.11
N MET A 112 -5.19 8.24 6.78
CA MET A 112 -6.44 7.59 7.17
C MET A 112 -7.20 8.40 8.22
N LYS A 113 -6.52 8.91 9.25
CA LYS A 113 -7.15 9.79 10.26
C LYS A 113 -7.77 11.04 9.62
N VAL A 114 -7.02 11.72 8.75
CA VAL A 114 -7.52 12.93 8.08
C VAL A 114 -8.81 12.64 7.31
N ARG A 115 -8.91 11.51 6.60
CA ARG A 115 -10.16 11.18 5.90
C ARG A 115 -11.28 10.74 6.84
N GLU A 116 -11.00 10.03 7.92
CA GLU A 116 -12.02 9.75 8.95
C GLU A 116 -12.62 11.04 9.52
N ASP A 117 -11.77 12.04 9.82
CA ASP A 117 -12.19 13.34 10.34
C ASP A 117 -13.02 14.11 9.30
N VAL A 118 -12.63 14.07 8.02
CA VAL A 118 -13.43 14.66 6.92
C VAL A 118 -14.79 13.98 6.77
N PHE A 119 -14.87 12.64 6.87
CA PHE A 119 -16.13 11.92 6.79
C PHE A 119 -17.03 12.21 8.01
N ARG A 120 -16.47 12.32 9.21
CA ARG A 120 -17.23 12.71 10.41
C ARG A 120 -17.67 14.17 10.35
N GLY A 121 -16.83 15.07 9.83
CA GLY A 121 -17.15 16.49 9.65
C GLY A 121 -18.21 16.75 8.56
N SER A 122 -18.26 15.92 7.53
CA SER A 122 -19.25 16.02 6.43
C SER A 122 -20.64 15.49 6.79
N VAL A 123 -20.79 14.79 7.93
CA VAL A 123 -22.07 14.33 8.47
C VAL A 123 -22.66 15.35 9.46
N MET A 124 -21.88 16.36 9.85
CA MET A 124 -22.29 17.44 10.77
C MET A 124 -22.66 18.77 10.07
N LEU A 125 -22.84 18.75 8.75
CA LEU A 125 -23.44 19.84 7.94
C LEU A 125 -24.64 19.28 7.17
#